data_AF-A0A6L6DY71-F1
#
_entry.id   AF-A0A6L6DY71-F1
#
_cell.length_a   1.000
_cell.length_b   1.000
_cell.length_c   1.000
_cell.angle_alpha   90.00
_cell.angle_beta   90.00
_cell.angle_gamma   90.00
#
_symmetry.space_group_name_H-M   'P 1'
#
loop_
_entity.id
_entity.type
_entity.pdbx_description
1 polymer ?
#
loop_
_entity_poly.entity_id
_entity_poly.type
_entity_poly.pdbx_seq_one_letter_code
_entity_poly.pdbx_strand_id
1 'polypeptide(L)'
;MDTESHNLTLEPYPEALYEAVVDAVPAWIIKRIHEVSTALSGTVHPELELMQSQLVSSVTAEVKKNLAVLLATDVDTQNINPLQVLRDSTTVVSDAMVQVGIPFPHRDQFEVRAMPNDIYSIGPITWRDLSEDVHDAGITWGAWKAAVILSRRRDEGMIPS
;
A
#
# COMPACT_ATOMS: atom_id res chain seq x y z
N MET A 1 15.49 -26.50 11.91
CA MET A 1 15.42 -25.89 10.58
C MET A 1 15.19 -24.43 10.85
N ASP A 2 16.30 -23.72 10.91
CA ASP A 2 16.39 -22.39 11.51
C ASP A 2 15.71 -21.37 10.61
N THR A 3 14.64 -20.76 11.12
CA THR A 3 14.03 -19.60 10.49
C THR A 3 14.93 -18.41 10.78
N GLU A 4 15.95 -18.19 9.95
CA GLU A 4 16.70 -16.95 9.93
C GLU A 4 15.73 -15.82 9.57
N SER A 5 15.19 -15.17 10.60
CA SER A 5 14.60 -13.85 10.51
C SER A 5 15.72 -12.89 10.09
N HIS A 6 15.98 -12.81 8.77
CA HIS A 6 16.77 -11.74 8.19
C HIS A 6 16.10 -10.42 8.59
N ASN A 7 16.69 -9.76 9.58
CA ASN A 7 16.29 -8.42 9.96
C ASN A 7 16.77 -7.52 8.82
N LEU A 8 15.89 -7.24 7.86
CA LEU A 8 16.19 -6.41 6.69
C LEU A 8 16.50 -5.00 7.18
N THR A 9 17.79 -4.63 7.21
CA THR A 9 18.20 -3.25 7.48
C THR A 9 17.92 -2.42 6.22
N LEU A 10 17.03 -1.44 6.34
CA LEU A 10 16.70 -0.52 5.26
C LEU A 10 17.66 0.68 5.26
N GLU A 11 17.84 1.29 4.10
CA GLU A 11 18.47 2.62 4.01
C GLU A 11 17.53 3.69 4.59
N PRO A 12 18.04 4.87 5.02
CA PRO A 12 17.24 5.86 5.75
C PRO A 12 15.96 6.34 5.03
N TYR A 13 16.01 6.54 3.71
CA TYR A 13 14.85 7.00 2.95
C TYR A 13 13.79 5.90 2.74
N PRO A 14 14.16 4.66 2.35
CA PRO A 14 13.25 3.53 2.42
C PRO A 14 12.68 3.26 3.82
N GLU A 15 13.51 3.35 4.87
CA GLU A 15 13.08 3.15 6.26
C GLU A 15 12.01 4.16 6.67
N ALA A 16 12.24 5.46 6.42
CA ALA A 16 11.25 6.50 6.72
C ALA A 16 9.92 6.30 6.00
N LEU A 17 9.94 5.86 4.73
CA LEU A 17 8.72 5.50 4.00
C LEU A 17 8.03 4.28 4.60
N TYR A 18 8.79 3.26 4.97
CA TYR A 18 8.25 2.06 5.62
C TYR A 18 7.52 2.41 6.92
N GLU A 19 8.16 3.16 7.81
CA GLU A 19 7.59 3.56 9.10
C GLU A 19 6.31 4.37 8.91
N ALA A 20 6.36 5.43 8.09
CA ALA A 20 5.20 6.29 7.85
C ALA A 20 4.00 5.50 7.31
N VAL A 21 4.24 4.57 6.37
CA VAL A 21 3.17 3.73 5.80
C VAL A 21 2.61 2.76 6.85
N VAL A 22 3.49 2.05 7.57
CA VAL A 22 3.07 1.04 8.55
C VAL A 22 2.27 1.66 9.69
N ASP A 23 2.63 2.87 10.10
CA ASP A 23 1.92 3.61 11.14
C ASP A 23 0.55 4.11 10.66
N ALA A 24 0.42 4.51 9.40
CA ALA A 24 -0.83 5.05 8.85
C ALA A 24 -1.86 3.98 8.46
N VAL A 25 -1.42 2.80 8.03
CA VAL A 25 -2.29 1.74 7.47
C VAL A 25 -3.47 1.36 8.37
N PRO A 26 -3.31 1.14 9.69
CA PRO A 26 -4.43 0.74 10.53
C PRO A 26 -5.60 1.73 10.52
N ALA A 27 -5.31 3.01 10.71
CA ALA A 27 -6.33 4.06 10.73
C ALA A 27 -6.95 4.26 9.34
N TRP A 28 -6.13 4.19 8.29
CA TRP A 28 -6.57 4.29 6.91
C TRP A 28 -7.57 3.17 6.54
N ILE A 29 -7.28 1.90 6.85
CA ILE A 29 -8.19 0.79 6.55
C ILE A 29 -9.53 0.92 7.27
N ILE A 30 -9.51 1.29 8.55
CA ILE A 30 -10.75 1.52 9.32
C ILE A 30 -11.59 2.59 8.62
N LYS A 31 -10.97 3.73 8.28
CA LYS A 31 -11.64 4.82 7.58
C LYS A 31 -12.24 4.35 6.25
N ARG A 32 -11.50 3.58 5.44
CA ARG A 32 -11.99 3.08 4.14
C ARG A 32 -13.14 2.10 4.27
N ILE A 33 -13.08 1.18 5.24
CA ILE A 33 -14.20 0.24 5.51
C ILE A 33 -15.47 1.03 5.83
N HIS A 34 -15.36 2.03 6.71
CA HIS A 34 -16.49 2.85 7.13
C HIS A 34 -17.05 3.68 5.97
N GLU A 35 -16.19 4.36 5.21
CA GLU A 35 -16.58 5.18 4.07
C GLU A 35 -17.28 4.37 2.99
N VAL A 36 -16.69 3.25 2.57
CA VAL A 36 -17.24 2.40 1.50
C VAL A 36 -18.54 1.74 1.93
N SER A 37 -18.60 1.16 3.14
CA SER A 37 -19.82 0.53 3.65
C SER A 37 -20.95 1.55 3.78
N THR A 38 -20.66 2.74 4.33
CA THR A 38 -21.68 3.79 4.51
C THR A 38 -22.15 4.35 3.17
N ALA A 39 -21.25 4.55 2.21
CA ALA A 39 -21.60 5.07 0.90
C ALA A 39 -22.51 4.12 0.11
N LEU A 40 -22.32 2.80 0.25
CA LEU A 40 -23.02 1.79 -0.56
C LEU A 40 -24.25 1.19 0.15
N SER A 41 -24.25 1.16 1.49
CA SER A 41 -25.32 0.54 2.29
C SER A 41 -26.00 1.50 3.27
N GLY A 42 -25.57 2.76 3.34
CA GLY A 42 -26.11 3.79 4.25
C GLY A 42 -25.62 3.70 5.70
N THR A 43 -24.92 2.63 6.07
CA THR A 43 -24.34 2.39 7.40
C THR A 43 -23.13 1.46 7.30
N VAL A 44 -22.33 1.39 8.36
CA VAL A 44 -21.35 0.32 8.51
C VAL A 44 -22.08 -0.98 8.77
N HIS A 45 -21.75 -2.04 8.02
CA HIS A 45 -22.38 -3.34 8.18
C HIS A 45 -21.91 -3.99 9.51
N PRO A 46 -22.81 -4.51 10.37
CA PRO A 46 -22.43 -5.04 11.68
C PRO A 46 -21.38 -6.16 11.62
N GLU A 47 -21.45 -7.04 10.62
CA GLU A 47 -20.45 -8.10 10.45
C GLU A 47 -19.07 -7.55 10.05
N LEU A 48 -19.00 -6.44 9.30
CA LEU A 48 -17.73 -5.78 9.00
C LEU A 48 -17.14 -5.12 10.25
N GLU A 49 -17.98 -4.55 11.12
CA GLU A 49 -17.53 -4.01 12.41
C GLU A 49 -16.92 -5.11 13.29
N LEU A 50 -17.57 -6.29 13.34
CA LEU A 50 -17.05 -7.45 14.09
C LEU A 50 -15.71 -7.97 13.54
N MET A 51 -15.54 -7.97 12.21
CA MET A 51 -14.32 -8.45 11.54
C MET A 51 -13.22 -7.38 11.45
N GLN A 52 -13.52 -6.11 11.77
CA GLN A 52 -12.64 -4.97 11.49
C GLN A 52 -11.22 -5.14 12.04
N SER A 53 -11.10 -5.58 13.29
CA SER A 53 -9.79 -5.76 13.95
C SER A 53 -8.94 -6.83 13.25
N GLN A 54 -9.57 -7.93 12.81
CA GLN A 54 -8.91 -8.99 12.05
C GLN A 54 -8.48 -8.49 10.68
N LEU A 55 -9.36 -7.78 9.95
CA LEU A 55 -9.04 -7.21 8.64
C LEU A 55 -7.87 -6.23 8.72
N VAL A 56 -7.91 -5.30 9.68
CA VAL A 56 -6.82 -4.35 9.92
C VAL A 56 -5.51 -5.08 10.21
N SER A 57 -5.55 -6.11 11.07
CA SER A 57 -4.36 -6.89 11.40
C SER A 57 -3.79 -7.63 10.18
N SER A 58 -4.66 -8.25 9.37
CA SER A 58 -4.26 -8.96 8.14
C SER A 58 -3.63 -8.03 7.12
N VAL A 59 -4.29 -6.90 6.80
CA VAL A 59 -3.74 -5.91 5.86
C VAL A 59 -2.42 -5.36 6.37
N THR A 60 -2.34 -4.97 7.65
CA THR A 60 -1.12 -4.43 8.24
C THR A 60 0.04 -5.42 8.16
N ALA A 61 -0.21 -6.71 8.47
CA ALA A 61 0.82 -7.75 8.39
C ALA A 61 1.32 -7.95 6.95
N GLU A 62 0.41 -7.94 5.98
CA GLU A 62 0.74 -8.09 4.57
C GLU A 62 1.55 -6.90 4.04
N VAL A 63 1.10 -5.67 4.34
CA VAL A 63 1.82 -4.44 3.97
C VAL A 63 3.22 -4.45 4.59
N LYS A 64 3.35 -4.72 5.90
CA LYS A 64 4.66 -4.78 6.57
C LYS A 64 5.61 -5.74 5.88
N LYS A 65 5.15 -6.96 5.58
CA LYS A 65 5.95 -7.98 4.92
C LYS A 65 6.36 -7.55 3.50
N ASN A 66 5.40 -7.21 2.66
CA ASN A 66 5.64 -6.99 1.24
C ASN A 66 6.37 -5.67 0.99
N LEU A 67 6.08 -4.64 1.78
CA LEU A 67 6.75 -3.35 1.70
C LEU A 67 8.21 -3.45 2.13
N ALA A 68 8.52 -4.16 3.21
CA ALA A 68 9.90 -4.37 3.64
C ALA A 68 10.72 -5.12 2.58
N VAL A 69 10.15 -6.17 1.98
CA VAL A 69 10.80 -6.90 0.87
C VAL A 69 11.04 -5.99 -0.33
N LEU A 70 10.03 -5.20 -0.74
CA LEU A 70 10.18 -4.26 -1.85
C LEU A 70 11.27 -3.23 -1.58
N LEU A 71 11.27 -2.62 -0.39
CA LEU A 71 12.19 -1.53 -0.04
C LEU A 71 13.63 -1.99 0.18
N ALA A 72 13.83 -3.26 0.58
CA ALA A 72 15.14 -3.89 0.63
C ALA A 72 15.64 -4.38 -0.74
N THR A 73 14.74 -4.49 -1.73
CA THR A 73 15.09 -4.88 -3.10
C THR A 73 15.81 -3.72 -3.79
N ASP A 74 16.91 -4.02 -4.49
CA ASP A 74 17.69 -3.02 -5.22
C ASP A 74 16.81 -2.22 -6.19
N VAL A 75 17.01 -0.89 -6.22
CA VAL A 75 16.15 0.05 -6.95
C VAL A 75 16.00 -0.23 -8.44
N ASP A 76 17.03 -0.81 -9.09
CA ASP A 76 17.00 -1.17 -10.51
C ASP A 76 16.21 -2.48 -10.75
N THR A 77 15.99 -3.28 -9.72
CA THR A 77 15.27 -4.56 -9.78
C THR A 77 13.82 -4.49 -9.27
N GLN A 78 13.43 -3.36 -8.67
CA GLN A 78 12.06 -3.12 -8.21
C GLN A 78 11.09 -2.98 -9.39
N ASN A 79 10.30 -4.04 -9.65
CA ASN A 79 9.32 -4.09 -10.75
C ASN A 79 7.93 -3.54 -10.38
N ILE A 80 7.70 -3.24 -9.11
CA ILE A 80 6.48 -2.61 -8.61
C ILE A 80 6.85 -1.42 -7.72
N ASN A 81 5.86 -0.60 -7.39
CA ASN A 81 6.03 0.55 -6.49
C ASN A 81 5.24 0.34 -5.18
N PRO A 82 5.53 1.11 -4.12
CA PRO A 82 4.88 0.87 -2.84
C PRO A 82 3.37 1.17 -2.80
N LEU A 83 2.81 2.01 -3.69
CA LEU A 83 1.36 2.14 -3.83
C LEU A 83 0.73 0.86 -4.37
N GLN A 84 1.43 0.13 -5.26
CA GLN A 84 0.95 -1.16 -5.76
C GLN A 84 0.85 -2.18 -4.62
N VAL A 85 1.86 -2.24 -3.75
CA VAL A 85 1.85 -3.11 -2.56
C VAL A 85 0.62 -2.82 -1.68
N LEU A 86 0.35 -1.54 -1.41
CA LEU A 86 -0.81 -1.13 -0.60
C LEU A 86 -2.13 -1.54 -1.24
N ARG A 87 -2.29 -1.37 -2.56
CA ARG A 87 -3.50 -1.76 -3.29
C ARG A 87 -3.73 -3.27 -3.23
N ASP A 88 -2.68 -4.05 -3.48
CA ASP A 88 -2.79 -5.51 -3.50
C ASP A 88 -3.22 -6.07 -2.13
N SER A 89 -2.74 -5.45 -1.04
CA SER A 89 -3.11 -5.83 0.34
C SER A 89 -4.57 -5.53 0.71
N THR A 90 -5.33 -4.79 -0.10
CA THR A 90 -6.75 -4.50 0.20
C THR A 90 -7.72 -5.59 -0.25
N THR A 91 -7.24 -6.60 -0.98
CA THR A 91 -8.07 -7.69 -1.51
C THR A 91 -8.89 -8.39 -0.40
N VAL A 92 -8.27 -8.64 0.77
CA VAL A 92 -8.95 -9.27 1.91
C VAL A 92 -10.15 -8.46 2.42
N VAL A 93 -10.08 -7.12 2.31
CA VAL A 93 -11.19 -6.24 2.70
C VAL A 93 -12.31 -6.31 1.66
N SER A 94 -11.94 -6.33 0.36
CA SER A 94 -12.90 -6.53 -0.72
C SER A 94 -13.64 -7.86 -0.58
N ASP A 95 -12.93 -8.95 -0.29
CA ASP A 95 -13.52 -10.27 -0.09
C ASP A 95 -14.51 -10.28 1.09
N ALA A 96 -14.15 -9.62 2.20
CA ALA A 96 -15.06 -9.48 3.34
C ALA A 96 -16.33 -8.69 2.99
N MET A 97 -16.20 -7.61 2.22
CA MET A 97 -17.35 -6.82 1.74
C MET A 97 -18.26 -7.64 0.81
N VAL A 98 -17.69 -8.48 -0.07
CA VAL A 98 -18.48 -9.44 -0.87
C VAL A 98 -19.22 -10.42 0.03
N GLN A 99 -18.53 -11.00 1.01
CA GLN A 99 -19.09 -12.01 1.91
C GLN A 99 -20.31 -11.50 2.68
N VAL A 100 -20.27 -10.25 3.15
CA VAL A 100 -21.38 -9.64 3.91
C VAL A 100 -22.45 -9.00 3.01
N GLY A 101 -22.27 -9.06 1.68
CA GLY A 101 -23.24 -8.57 0.71
C GLY A 101 -23.29 -7.05 0.52
N ILE A 102 -22.17 -6.33 0.68
CA ILE A 102 -22.12 -4.92 0.29
C ILE A 102 -22.38 -4.81 -1.23
N PRO A 103 -23.21 -3.86 -1.70
CA PRO A 103 -23.39 -3.61 -3.12
C PRO A 103 -22.09 -3.15 -3.79
N PHE A 104 -21.80 -3.58 -5.02
CA PHE A 104 -20.61 -3.11 -5.74
C PHE A 104 -20.74 -1.64 -6.15
N PRO A 105 -19.67 -0.82 -6.00
CA PRO A 105 -19.66 0.53 -6.53
C PRO A 105 -19.66 0.53 -8.06
N HIS A 106 -20.16 1.60 -8.66
CA HIS A 106 -19.94 1.85 -10.08
C HIS A 106 -18.48 2.29 -10.28
N ARG A 107 -17.73 1.54 -11.08
CA ARG A 107 -16.31 1.81 -11.40
C ARG A 107 -16.17 2.15 -12.87
N ASP A 108 -15.38 3.18 -13.17
CA ASP A 108 -15.09 3.53 -14.55
C ASP A 108 -14.06 2.58 -15.20
N GLN A 109 -13.90 2.66 -16.52
CA GLN A 109 -12.97 1.78 -17.24
C GLN A 109 -11.50 2.00 -16.87
N PHE A 110 -11.14 3.20 -16.41
CA PHE A 110 -9.79 3.50 -15.98
C PHE A 110 -9.50 2.83 -14.65
N GLU A 111 -10.39 2.95 -13.66
CA GLU A 111 -10.29 2.29 -12.36
C GLU A 111 -10.19 0.77 -12.50
N VAL A 112 -11.07 0.16 -13.30
CA VAL A 112 -11.06 -1.30 -13.52
C VAL A 112 -9.74 -1.76 -14.15
N ARG A 113 -9.16 -0.98 -15.07
CA ARG A 113 -7.86 -1.32 -15.68
C ARG A 113 -6.69 -1.10 -14.73
N ALA A 114 -6.72 -0.01 -13.95
CA ALA A 114 -5.63 0.35 -13.05
C ALA A 114 -5.57 -0.55 -11.81
N MET A 115 -6.73 -1.03 -11.34
CA MET A 115 -6.85 -1.83 -10.11
C MET A 115 -7.92 -2.92 -10.29
N PRO A 116 -7.63 -3.97 -11.09
CA PRO A 116 -8.62 -4.99 -11.43
C PRO A 116 -9.11 -5.79 -10.21
N ASN A 117 -8.23 -6.01 -9.22
CA ASN A 117 -8.53 -6.82 -8.04
C ASN A 117 -9.21 -6.01 -6.92
N ASP A 118 -9.14 -4.68 -6.97
CA ASP A 118 -9.76 -3.80 -5.98
C ASP A 118 -11.19 -3.44 -6.41
N ILE A 119 -12.09 -4.41 -6.29
CA ILE A 119 -13.47 -4.31 -6.80
C ILE A 119 -14.33 -3.30 -6.03
N TYR A 120 -13.86 -2.80 -4.89
CA TYR A 120 -14.53 -1.77 -4.09
C TYR A 120 -13.80 -0.40 -4.10
N SER A 121 -12.71 -0.27 -4.86
CA SER A 121 -11.88 0.95 -4.89
C SER A 121 -11.42 1.37 -3.48
N ILE A 122 -10.94 0.39 -2.69
CA ILE A 122 -10.45 0.55 -1.32
C ILE A 122 -9.02 1.11 -1.31
N GLY A 123 -8.17 0.59 -2.19
CA GLY A 123 -6.75 0.89 -2.29
C GLY A 123 -6.48 2.37 -2.56
N PRO A 124 -5.32 2.89 -2.12
CA PRO A 124 -5.02 4.31 -2.23
C PRO A 124 -4.64 4.65 -3.68
N ILE A 125 -5.13 5.77 -4.17
CA ILE A 125 -4.73 6.36 -5.45
C ILE A 125 -3.42 7.13 -5.25
N THR A 126 -3.31 7.86 -4.13
CA THR A 126 -2.16 8.71 -3.79
C THR A 126 -1.69 8.46 -2.36
N TRP A 127 -0.46 8.90 -2.05
CA TRP A 127 0.07 8.84 -0.68
C TRP A 127 -0.79 9.59 0.35
N ARG A 128 -1.41 10.69 -0.08
CA ARG A 128 -2.22 11.56 0.77
C ARG A 128 -3.52 10.88 1.23
N ASP A 129 -3.92 9.80 0.56
CA ASP A 129 -5.08 9.02 0.98
C ASP A 129 -4.84 8.31 2.33
N LEU A 130 -3.57 8.08 2.70
CA LEU A 130 -3.18 7.52 3.99
C LEU A 130 -2.97 8.63 5.03
N SER A 131 -2.02 9.54 4.77
CA SER A 131 -1.72 10.69 5.63
C SER A 131 -0.79 11.70 4.93
N GLU A 132 -0.63 12.89 5.52
CA GLU A 132 0.40 13.86 5.10
C GLU A 132 1.82 13.33 5.31
N ASP A 133 2.07 12.63 6.42
CA ASP A 133 3.40 12.08 6.71
C ASP A 133 3.83 11.05 5.66
N VAL A 134 2.90 10.20 5.22
CA VAL A 134 3.14 9.25 4.13
C VAL A 134 3.40 9.97 2.81
N HIS A 135 2.73 11.10 2.57
CA HIS A 135 2.97 11.92 1.38
C HIS A 135 4.39 12.48 1.33
N ASP A 136 4.85 13.07 2.42
CA ASP A 136 6.18 13.65 2.52
C ASP A 136 7.28 12.58 2.43
N ALA A 137 7.10 11.46 3.13
CA ALA A 137 8.01 10.31 3.04
C ALA A 137 8.04 9.73 1.61
N GLY A 138 6.89 9.63 0.95
CA GLY A 138 6.76 9.14 -0.42
C GLY A 138 7.47 10.02 -1.45
N ILE A 139 7.36 11.35 -1.33
CA ILE A 139 8.10 12.29 -2.18
C ILE A 139 9.61 12.14 -1.96
N THR A 140 10.04 12.10 -0.71
CA THR A 140 11.46 12.05 -0.35
C THR A 140 12.10 10.75 -0.84
N TRP A 141 11.43 9.62 -0.63
CA TRP A 141 11.88 8.33 -1.16
C TRP A 141 11.93 8.31 -2.70
N GLY A 142 10.93 8.86 -3.38
CA GLY A 142 10.91 8.94 -4.83
C GLY A 142 12.06 9.76 -5.40
N ALA A 143 12.37 10.89 -4.78
CA ALA A 143 13.52 11.74 -5.14
C ALA A 143 14.86 11.01 -4.91
N TRP A 144 15.01 10.35 -3.76
CA TRP A 144 16.19 9.54 -3.46
C TRP A 144 16.37 8.41 -4.49
N LYS A 145 15.33 7.62 -4.78
CA LYS A 145 15.38 6.52 -5.75
C LYS A 145 15.82 7.02 -7.13
N ALA A 146 15.25 8.14 -7.58
CA ALA A 146 15.64 8.75 -8.86
C ALA A 146 17.11 9.20 -8.84
N ALA A 147 17.58 9.82 -7.76
CA ALA A 147 18.97 10.24 -7.62
C ALA A 147 19.95 9.06 -7.64
N VAL A 148 19.63 7.95 -6.97
CA VAL A 148 20.43 6.72 -6.97
C VAL A 148 20.54 6.16 -8.39
N ILE A 149 19.42 6.01 -9.10
CA ILE A 149 19.39 5.52 -10.48
C ILE A 149 20.22 6.45 -11.38
N LEU A 150 20.03 7.77 -11.29
CA LEU A 150 20.79 8.74 -12.09
C LEU A 150 22.30 8.68 -11.82
N SER A 151 22.70 8.52 -10.55
CA SER A 151 24.11 8.37 -10.18
C SER A 151 24.71 7.12 -10.83
N ARG A 152 24.04 5.97 -10.72
CA ARG A 152 24.49 4.71 -11.33
C ARG A 152 24.61 4.82 -12.85
N ARG A 153 23.63 5.43 -13.51
CA ARG A 153 23.67 5.63 -14.97
C ARG A 153 24.79 6.57 -15.41
N ARG A 154 25.20 7.53 -14.58
CA ARG A 154 26.40 8.35 -14.83
C ARG A 154 27.69 7.53 -14.65
N ASP A 155 27.78 6.73 -13.59
CA ASP A 155 28.94 5.89 -13.31
C ASP A 155 29.14 4.81 -14.40
N GLU A 156 28.05 4.32 -14.99
CA GLU A 156 28.04 3.41 -16.15
C GLU A 156 28.34 4.11 -17.49
N GLY A 157 28.47 5.44 -17.51
CA GLY A 157 28.71 6.24 -18.72
C GLY A 157 27.49 6.38 -19.65
N MET A 158 26.29 6.02 -19.19
CA MET A 158 25.05 6.13 -19.96
C MET A 158 24.47 7.55 -19.98
N ILE A 159 24.88 8.41 -19.05
CA ILE A 159 24.49 9.83 -18.96
C ILE A 159 25.75 10.70 -18.83
N PRO A 160 25.87 11.81 -19.57
CA PRO A 160 26.99 12.74 -19.42
C PRO A 160 27.08 13.31 -17.99
N SER A 161 28.31 13.53 -17.52
CA SER A 161 28.61 14.21 -16.25
C SER A 161 28.21 15.68 -16.26
#